data_AF-A0A9D4XNQ5-F1
#
_entry.id   AF-A0A9D4XNQ5-F1
#
_cell.length_a   1.000
_cell.length_b   1.000
_cell.length_c   1.000
_cell.angle_alpha   90.00
_cell.angle_beta   90.00
_cell.angle_gamma   90.00
#
_symmetry.space_group_name_H-M   'P 1'
#
loop_
_entity.id
_entity.type
_entity.pdbx_description
1 polymer ?
#
loop_
_entity_poly.entity_id
_entity_poly.type
_entity_poly.pdbx_seq_one_letter_code
_entity_poly.pdbx_strand_id
1 'polypeptide(L)'
;MPFVIRTPIPLPEPKLTHVPIEEMEELKATMAKLEKENEELQMKLQQTINEKNNMKWELERKEAQLQAHVEKFNKEEHKRKKIKVGLEQADHCLDTLKGQLRQAQKECQDNERWWHLATKENKTIRDTLGAQIKELTNSVHHAKAEVDQERRLKKIATEASRVSPMLKSLRQDNSIWLKERDYVIEDYESFKKTIDFLQGDRDKFRAKLDGLVEFCNWAAKELSWRLRDAVEELKEDSTPPTIINFVLLYKGLLKRFNEELEELQARKPAV
;
A
#
# COMPACT_ATOMS: atom_id res chain seq x y z
N MET A 1 -39.34 -76.98 142.07
CA MET A 1 -40.78 -77.05 142.43
C MET A 1 -41.60 -76.90 141.14
N PRO A 2 -42.76 -77.55 141.02
CA PRO A 2 -43.15 -78.44 139.91
C PRO A 2 -44.30 -77.91 139.02
N PHE A 3 -44.60 -78.70 137.99
CA PHE A 3 -45.66 -78.61 136.97
C PHE A 3 -47.03 -78.08 137.41
N VAL A 4 -47.71 -77.37 136.50
CA VAL A 4 -49.18 -77.39 136.40
C VAL A 4 -49.60 -77.56 134.93
N ILE A 5 -49.97 -78.78 134.58
CA ILE A 5 -50.80 -79.10 133.43
C ILE A 5 -52.13 -78.37 133.65
N ARG A 6 -52.44 -77.34 132.86
CA ARG A 6 -53.80 -76.80 132.81
C ARG A 6 -54.64 -77.72 131.93
N THR A 7 -55.53 -78.42 132.60
CA THR A 7 -56.72 -79.09 132.10
C THR A 7 -57.45 -78.28 131.01
N PRO A 8 -58.02 -78.92 129.99
CA PRO A 8 -58.81 -78.23 128.97
C PRO A 8 -60.01 -77.56 129.65
N ILE A 9 -60.10 -76.23 129.51
CA ILE A 9 -61.29 -75.48 129.88
C ILE A 9 -62.40 -75.94 128.93
N PRO A 10 -63.50 -76.53 129.43
CA PRO A 10 -64.66 -76.82 128.61
C PRO A 10 -65.17 -75.49 128.03
N LEU A 11 -65.18 -75.35 126.71
CA LEU A 11 -66.02 -74.35 126.07
C LEU A 11 -67.47 -74.70 126.45
N PRO A 12 -68.25 -73.73 126.98
CA PRO A 12 -69.61 -73.99 127.44
C PRO A 12 -70.44 -74.55 126.28
N GLU A 13 -71.12 -75.67 126.54
CA GLU A 13 -72.14 -76.21 125.65
C GLU A 13 -73.13 -75.10 125.28
N PRO A 14 -73.52 -74.98 124.00
CA PRO A 14 -74.47 -73.97 123.58
C PRO A 14 -75.77 -74.20 124.36
N LYS A 15 -76.10 -73.25 125.25
CA LYS A 15 -77.43 -73.18 125.87
C LYS A 15 -78.46 -73.15 124.75
N LEU A 16 -79.22 -74.24 124.60
CA LEU A 16 -80.42 -74.31 123.76
C LEU A 16 -81.47 -73.36 124.36
N THR A 17 -81.38 -72.09 123.99
CA THR A 17 -82.46 -71.13 124.14
C THR A 17 -83.59 -71.62 123.24
N HIS A 18 -84.72 -71.97 123.82
CA HIS A 18 -85.91 -72.41 123.10
C HIS A 18 -86.44 -71.24 122.27
N VAL A 19 -86.00 -71.13 121.02
CA VAL A 19 -86.56 -70.20 120.04
C VAL A 19 -87.97 -70.71 119.68
N PRO A 20 -89.03 -69.90 119.79
CA PRO A 20 -90.35 -70.25 119.29
C PRO A 20 -90.28 -70.67 117.81
N ILE A 21 -91.07 -71.68 117.41
CA ILE A 21 -91.01 -72.26 116.05
C ILE A 21 -91.23 -71.18 114.97
N GLU A 22 -92.10 -70.20 115.22
CA GLU A 22 -92.35 -69.05 114.32
C GLU A 22 -91.10 -68.18 114.11
N GLU A 23 -90.37 -67.83 115.18
CA GLU A 23 -89.14 -67.04 115.08
C GLU A 23 -88.02 -67.80 114.35
N MET A 24 -87.98 -69.14 114.48
CA MET A 24 -87.01 -70.00 113.78
C MET A 24 -87.33 -70.16 112.29
N GLU A 25 -88.61 -70.12 111.91
CA GLU A 25 -89.03 -70.09 110.51
C GLU A 25 -88.77 -68.72 109.86
N GLU A 26 -89.00 -67.62 110.57
CA GLU A 26 -88.61 -66.27 110.12
C GLU A 26 -87.10 -66.13 109.96
N LEU A 27 -86.31 -66.70 110.88
CA LEU A 27 -84.84 -66.73 110.77
C LEU A 27 -84.37 -67.54 109.55
N LYS A 28 -85.05 -68.65 109.23
CA LYS A 28 -84.75 -69.45 108.03
C LYS A 28 -85.12 -68.72 106.74
N ALA A 29 -86.27 -68.05 106.71
CA ALA A 29 -86.69 -67.25 105.55
C ALA A 29 -85.74 -66.08 105.30
N THR A 30 -85.26 -65.43 106.37
CA THR A 30 -84.24 -64.37 106.27
C THR A 30 -82.87 -64.90 105.87
N MET A 31 -82.42 -66.07 106.37
CA MET A 31 -81.22 -66.73 105.87
C MET A 31 -81.31 -67.05 104.38
N ALA A 32 -82.41 -67.67 103.91
CA ALA A 32 -82.59 -68.00 102.50
C ALA A 32 -82.62 -66.75 101.60
N LYS A 33 -83.20 -65.64 102.08
CA LYS A 33 -83.18 -64.35 101.37
C LYS A 33 -81.78 -63.76 101.30
N LEU A 34 -81.04 -63.78 102.42
CA LEU A 34 -79.65 -63.31 102.47
C LEU A 34 -78.71 -64.17 101.62
N GLU A 35 -78.94 -65.48 101.55
CA GLU A 35 -78.20 -66.40 100.66
C GLU A 35 -78.44 -66.03 99.19
N LYS A 36 -79.70 -65.82 98.78
CA LYS A 36 -80.03 -65.40 97.41
C LYS A 36 -79.45 -64.03 97.07
N GLU A 37 -79.54 -63.07 97.98
CA GLU A 37 -78.93 -61.74 97.79
C GLU A 37 -77.40 -61.84 97.69
N ASN A 38 -76.77 -62.72 98.48
CA ASN A 38 -75.34 -62.97 98.40
C ASN A 38 -74.93 -63.60 97.06
N GLU A 39 -75.70 -64.56 96.54
CA GLU A 39 -75.50 -65.15 95.20
C GLU A 39 -75.66 -64.09 94.08
N GLU A 40 -76.69 -63.25 94.13
CA GLU A 40 -76.88 -62.16 93.17
C GLU A 40 -75.74 -61.13 93.24
N LEU A 41 -75.27 -60.78 94.44
CA LEU A 41 -74.13 -59.88 94.63
C LEU A 41 -72.84 -60.50 94.11
N GLN A 42 -72.61 -61.80 94.33
CA GLN A 42 -71.46 -62.51 93.76
C GLN A 42 -71.49 -62.51 92.23
N MET A 43 -72.66 -62.74 91.63
CA MET A 43 -72.84 -62.68 90.18
C MET A 43 -72.57 -61.27 89.62
N LYS A 44 -73.12 -60.22 90.24
CA LYS A 44 -72.87 -58.82 89.85
C LYS A 44 -71.41 -58.42 90.03
N LEU A 45 -70.78 -58.85 91.12
CA LEU A 45 -69.36 -58.62 91.36
C LEU A 45 -68.52 -59.28 90.26
N GLN A 46 -68.80 -60.54 89.92
CA GLN A 46 -68.10 -61.25 88.84
C GLN A 46 -68.30 -60.58 87.48
N GLN A 47 -69.52 -60.14 87.17
CA GLN A 47 -69.82 -59.39 85.95
C GLN A 47 -69.03 -58.08 85.89
N THR A 48 -69.03 -57.31 86.98
CA THR A 48 -68.29 -56.04 87.07
C THR A 48 -66.78 -56.25 86.94
N ILE A 49 -66.24 -57.34 87.52
CA ILE A 49 -64.83 -57.72 87.36
C ILE A 49 -64.52 -58.02 85.89
N ASN A 50 -65.39 -58.77 85.20
CA ASN A 50 -65.22 -59.09 83.78
C ASN A 50 -65.28 -57.83 82.90
N GLU A 51 -66.24 -56.93 83.14
CA GLU A 51 -66.37 -55.65 82.43
C GLU A 51 -65.16 -54.74 82.66
N LYS A 52 -64.70 -54.61 83.92
CA LYS A 52 -63.48 -53.88 84.27
C LYS A 52 -62.26 -54.44 83.56
N ASN A 53 -62.11 -55.76 83.56
CA ASN A 53 -61.00 -56.42 82.87
C ASN A 53 -61.07 -56.16 81.36
N ASN A 54 -62.25 -56.27 80.75
CA ASN A 54 -62.44 -55.97 79.33
C ASN A 54 -62.06 -54.51 79.00
N MET A 55 -62.54 -53.54 79.78
CA MET A 55 -62.18 -52.14 79.61
C MET A 55 -60.68 -51.89 79.78
N LYS A 56 -60.01 -52.59 80.70
CA LYS A 56 -58.55 -52.53 80.86
C LYS A 56 -57.83 -53.01 79.60
N TRP A 57 -58.24 -54.15 79.04
CA TRP A 57 -57.69 -54.67 77.78
C TRP A 57 -57.96 -53.72 76.60
N GLU A 58 -59.12 -53.07 76.55
CA GLU A 58 -59.43 -52.08 75.52
C GLU A 58 -58.54 -50.84 75.63
N LEU A 59 -58.33 -50.33 76.85
CA LEU A 59 -57.47 -49.20 77.14
C LEU A 59 -56.03 -49.50 76.69
N GLU A 60 -55.46 -50.62 77.13
CA GLU A 60 -54.09 -51.04 76.77
C GLU A 60 -53.92 -51.18 75.25
N ARG A 61 -54.92 -51.74 74.56
CA ARG A 61 -54.93 -51.83 73.09
C ARG A 61 -54.98 -50.44 72.44
N LYS A 62 -55.78 -49.51 72.95
CA LYS A 62 -55.89 -48.14 72.41
C LYS A 62 -54.63 -47.33 72.67
N GLU A 63 -54.00 -47.48 73.83
CA GLU A 63 -52.70 -46.89 74.15
C GLU A 63 -51.62 -47.40 73.19
N ALA A 64 -51.56 -48.72 72.95
CA ALA A 64 -50.62 -49.30 71.98
C ALA A 64 -50.85 -48.77 70.55
N GLN A 65 -52.13 -48.62 70.14
CA GLN A 65 -52.47 -48.01 68.84
C GLN A 65 -52.03 -46.55 68.76
N LEU A 66 -52.30 -45.76 69.81
CA LEU A 66 -51.92 -44.35 69.88
C LEU A 66 -50.40 -44.20 69.79
N GLN A 67 -49.65 -45.00 70.54
CA GLN A 67 -48.20 -44.96 70.54
C GLN A 67 -47.61 -45.31 69.16
N ALA A 68 -48.16 -46.34 68.49
CA ALA A 68 -47.78 -46.66 67.11
C ALA A 68 -48.10 -45.53 66.12
N HIS A 69 -49.22 -44.81 66.30
CA HIS A 69 -49.57 -43.65 65.48
C HIS A 69 -48.61 -42.47 65.71
N VAL A 70 -48.26 -42.19 66.97
CA VAL A 70 -47.30 -41.13 67.33
C VAL A 70 -45.93 -41.42 66.72
N GLU A 71 -45.44 -42.65 66.79
CA GLU A 71 -44.17 -43.03 66.16
C GLU A 71 -44.19 -42.85 64.64
N LYS A 72 -45.29 -43.26 63.98
CA LYS A 72 -45.47 -43.07 62.54
C LYS A 72 -45.49 -41.59 62.18
N PHE A 73 -46.22 -40.77 62.95
CA PHE A 73 -46.28 -39.32 62.76
C PHE A 73 -44.89 -38.69 62.89
N ASN A 74 -44.14 -39.02 63.95
CA ASN A 74 -42.80 -38.49 64.17
C ASN A 74 -41.82 -38.89 63.05
N LYS A 75 -41.90 -40.13 62.55
CA LYS A 75 -41.11 -40.59 61.39
C LYS A 75 -41.44 -39.77 60.14
N GLU A 76 -42.71 -39.48 59.90
CA GLU A 76 -43.15 -38.71 58.74
C GLU A 76 -42.80 -37.23 58.87
N GLU A 77 -42.92 -36.65 60.06
CA GLU A 77 -42.49 -35.29 60.36
C GLU A 77 -40.97 -35.12 60.14
N HIS A 78 -40.18 -36.11 60.54
CA HIS A 78 -38.73 -36.12 60.28
C HIS A 78 -38.41 -36.13 58.77
N LYS A 79 -39.12 -36.94 57.98
CA LYS A 79 -38.97 -36.93 56.52
C LYS A 79 -39.34 -35.57 55.94
N ARG A 80 -40.45 -34.96 56.38
CA ARG A 80 -40.88 -33.63 55.94
C ARG A 80 -39.82 -32.56 56.25
N LYS A 81 -39.23 -32.58 57.45
CA LYS A 81 -38.13 -31.67 57.82
C LYS A 81 -36.92 -31.84 56.90
N LYS A 82 -36.51 -33.07 56.60
CA LYS A 82 -35.41 -33.34 55.66
C LYS A 82 -35.71 -32.82 54.25
N ILE A 83 -36.92 -33.07 53.75
CA ILE A 83 -37.35 -32.56 52.43
C ILE A 83 -37.31 -31.03 52.41
N LYS A 84 -37.82 -30.38 53.46
CA LYS A 84 -37.82 -28.92 53.58
C LYS A 84 -36.40 -28.33 53.49
N VAL A 85 -35.45 -28.89 54.25
CA VAL A 85 -34.04 -28.45 54.20
C VAL A 85 -33.45 -28.66 52.80
N GLY A 86 -33.75 -29.79 52.16
CA GLY A 86 -33.30 -30.06 50.79
C GLY A 86 -33.86 -29.07 49.76
N LEU A 87 -35.13 -28.67 49.91
CA LEU A 87 -35.76 -27.65 49.06
C LEU A 87 -35.14 -26.27 49.27
N GLU A 88 -34.93 -25.85 50.53
CA GLU A 88 -34.27 -24.58 50.86
C GLU A 88 -32.84 -24.51 50.29
N GLN A 89 -32.10 -25.63 50.33
CA GLN A 89 -30.78 -25.74 49.70
C GLN A 89 -30.85 -25.64 48.18
N ALA A 90 -31.82 -26.32 47.55
CA ALA A 90 -32.02 -26.26 46.11
C ALA A 90 -32.37 -24.83 45.65
N ASP A 91 -33.25 -24.14 46.36
CA ASP A 91 -33.60 -22.74 46.09
C ASP A 91 -32.37 -21.82 46.20
N HIS A 92 -31.57 -21.99 47.25
CA HIS A 92 -30.34 -21.22 47.41
C HIS A 92 -29.33 -21.47 46.26
N CYS A 93 -29.18 -22.73 45.84
CA CYS A 93 -28.35 -23.07 44.68
C CYS A 93 -28.89 -22.45 43.38
N LEU A 94 -30.20 -22.50 43.17
CA LEU A 94 -30.85 -21.90 42.00
C LEU A 94 -30.64 -20.39 41.95
N ASP A 95 -30.76 -19.68 43.07
CA ASP A 95 -30.54 -18.24 43.11
C ASP A 95 -29.08 -17.86 42.88
N THR A 96 -28.14 -18.66 43.40
CA THR A 96 -26.71 -18.52 43.10
C THR A 96 -26.43 -18.68 41.61
N LEU A 97 -26.96 -19.74 40.98
CA LEU A 97 -26.81 -19.99 39.55
C LEU A 97 -27.44 -18.88 38.70
N LYS A 98 -28.61 -18.35 39.08
CA LYS A 98 -29.22 -17.19 38.41
C LYS A 98 -28.32 -15.96 38.49
N GLY A 99 -27.68 -15.72 39.65
CA GLY A 99 -26.71 -14.64 39.83
C GLY A 99 -25.51 -14.78 38.90
N GLN A 100 -24.92 -15.97 38.85
CA GLN A 100 -23.80 -16.28 37.95
C GLN A 100 -24.18 -16.13 36.48
N LEU A 101 -25.37 -16.59 36.08
CA LEU A 101 -25.86 -16.46 34.71
C LEU A 101 -26.01 -14.98 34.29
N ARG A 102 -26.58 -14.14 35.16
CA ARG A 102 -26.69 -12.69 34.88
C ARG A 102 -25.33 -12.03 34.75
N GLN A 103 -24.37 -12.41 35.60
CA GLN A 103 -23.00 -11.90 35.54
C GLN A 103 -22.31 -12.30 34.23
N ALA A 104 -22.37 -13.59 33.87
CA ALA A 104 -21.81 -14.08 32.61
C ALA A 104 -22.45 -13.42 31.39
N GLN A 105 -23.78 -13.21 31.41
CA GLN A 105 -24.49 -12.51 30.34
C GLN A 105 -23.98 -11.07 30.18
N LYS A 106 -23.74 -10.36 31.29
CA LYS A 106 -23.18 -9.01 31.26
C LYS A 106 -21.76 -9.00 30.71
N GLU A 107 -20.91 -9.92 31.14
CA GLU A 107 -19.54 -10.06 30.65
C GLU A 107 -19.50 -10.39 29.15
N CYS A 108 -20.39 -11.25 28.65
CA CYS A 108 -20.53 -11.51 27.21
C CYS A 108 -20.90 -10.24 26.44
N GLN A 109 -21.84 -9.44 26.93
CA GLN A 109 -22.24 -8.18 26.28
C GLN A 109 -21.10 -7.16 26.28
N ASP A 110 -20.37 -7.04 27.38
CA ASP A 110 -19.24 -6.12 27.47
C ASP A 110 -18.09 -6.58 26.56
N ASN A 111 -17.80 -7.89 26.51
CA ASN A 111 -16.81 -8.44 25.57
C ASN A 111 -17.19 -8.22 24.11
N GLU A 112 -18.47 -8.38 23.75
CA GLU A 112 -18.96 -8.10 22.40
C GLU A 112 -18.72 -6.63 22.02
N ARG A 113 -19.01 -5.70 22.93
CA ARG A 113 -18.72 -4.26 22.73
C ARG A 113 -17.24 -4.00 22.53
N TRP A 114 -16.38 -4.57 23.38
CA TRP A 114 -14.92 -4.42 23.26
C TRP A 114 -14.40 -4.98 21.95
N TRP A 115 -14.92 -6.13 21.53
CA TRP A 115 -14.56 -6.74 20.26
C TRP A 115 -14.95 -5.86 19.06
N HIS A 116 -16.14 -5.27 19.07
CA HIS A 116 -16.55 -4.31 18.04
C HIS A 116 -15.70 -3.04 18.00
N LEU A 117 -15.31 -2.50 19.17
CA LEU A 117 -14.41 -1.35 19.24
C LEU A 117 -13.02 -1.70 18.69
N ALA A 118 -12.43 -2.82 19.13
CA ALA A 118 -11.11 -3.26 18.70
C ALA A 118 -11.07 -3.56 17.19
N THR A 119 -12.11 -4.17 16.63
CA THR A 119 -12.19 -4.44 15.19
C THR A 119 -12.33 -3.16 14.37
N LYS A 120 -13.12 -2.19 14.84
CA LYS A 120 -13.23 -0.87 14.21
C LYS A 120 -11.90 -0.12 14.24
N GLU A 121 -11.23 -0.08 15.39
CA GLU A 121 -9.92 0.56 15.53
C GLU A 121 -8.86 -0.09 14.64
N ASN A 122 -8.78 -1.43 14.63
CA ASN A 122 -7.89 -2.16 13.74
C ASN A 122 -8.14 -1.87 12.26
N LYS A 123 -9.41 -1.72 11.85
CA LYS A 123 -9.74 -1.31 10.48
C LYS A 123 -9.21 0.09 10.18
N THR A 124 -9.43 1.06 11.07
CA THR A 124 -8.94 2.43 10.86
C THR A 124 -7.42 2.51 10.81
N ILE A 125 -6.71 1.75 11.66
CA ILE A 125 -5.25 1.67 11.64
C ILE A 125 -4.77 1.07 10.32
N ARG A 126 -5.38 -0.03 9.87
CA ARG A 126 -5.05 -0.67 8.60
C ARG A 126 -5.24 0.26 7.41
N ASP A 127 -6.37 0.97 7.36
CA ASP A 127 -6.67 1.91 6.28
C ASP A 127 -5.67 3.08 6.27
N THR A 128 -5.31 3.60 7.45
CA THR A 128 -4.32 4.68 7.61
C THR A 128 -2.92 4.24 7.17
N LEU A 129 -2.46 3.09 7.66
CA LEU A 129 -1.15 2.54 7.27
C LEU A 129 -1.13 2.19 5.78
N GLY A 130 -2.24 1.67 5.23
CA GLY A 130 -2.39 1.40 3.81
C GLY A 130 -2.27 2.65 2.95
N ALA A 131 -2.82 3.79 3.41
CA ALA A 131 -2.66 5.07 2.74
C ALA A 131 -1.21 5.58 2.79
N GLN A 132 -0.57 5.53 3.96
CA GLN A 132 0.83 5.94 4.14
C GLN A 132 1.80 5.11 3.30
N ILE A 133 1.59 3.79 3.24
CA ILE A 133 2.40 2.90 2.40
C ILE A 133 2.27 3.29 0.93
N LYS A 134 1.05 3.59 0.44
CA LYS A 134 0.84 4.04 -0.95
C LYS A 134 1.54 5.37 -1.22
N GLU A 135 1.43 6.33 -0.32
CA GLU A 135 2.08 7.63 -0.44
C GLU A 135 3.61 7.50 -0.48
N LEU A 136 4.20 6.75 0.46
CA LEU A 136 5.63 6.46 0.48
C LEU A 136 6.09 5.72 -0.77
N THR A 137 5.30 4.76 -1.23
CA THR A 137 5.59 4.02 -2.48
C THR A 137 5.65 4.98 -3.66
N ASN A 138 4.68 5.89 -3.79
CA ASN A 138 4.67 6.89 -4.85
C ASN A 138 5.87 7.85 -4.75
N SER A 139 6.20 8.31 -3.55
CA SER A 139 7.37 9.16 -3.29
C SER A 139 8.68 8.48 -3.69
N VAL A 140 8.86 7.20 -3.33
CA VAL A 140 10.04 6.41 -3.73
C VAL A 140 10.11 6.25 -5.25
N HIS A 141 9.00 5.99 -5.92
CA HIS A 141 8.97 5.92 -7.39
C HIS A 141 9.35 7.24 -8.03
N HIS A 142 8.87 8.37 -7.48
CA HIS A 142 9.20 9.70 -7.97
C HIS A 142 10.69 10.01 -7.78
N ALA A 143 11.22 9.80 -6.57
CA ALA A 143 12.64 9.99 -6.27
C ALA A 143 13.54 9.13 -7.18
N LYS A 144 13.14 7.89 -7.46
CA LYS A 144 13.86 7.01 -8.40
C LYS A 144 13.87 7.59 -9.82
N ALA A 145 12.74 8.11 -10.29
CA ALA A 145 12.65 8.75 -11.60
C ALA A 145 13.52 10.01 -11.69
N GLU A 146 13.56 10.83 -10.63
CA GLU A 146 14.44 12.00 -10.55
C GLU A 146 15.92 11.62 -10.60
N VAL A 147 16.33 10.61 -9.83
CA VAL A 147 17.72 10.10 -9.84
C VAL A 147 18.12 9.57 -11.21
N ASP A 148 17.22 8.85 -11.89
CA ASP A 148 17.49 8.37 -13.25
C ASP A 148 17.57 9.52 -14.26
N GLN A 149 16.75 10.56 -14.10
CA GLN A 149 16.82 11.77 -14.92
C GLN A 149 18.12 12.54 -14.68
N GLU A 150 18.52 12.74 -13.43
CA GLU A 150 19.78 13.38 -13.07
C GLU A 150 20.97 12.61 -13.66
N ARG A 151 20.95 11.28 -13.57
CA ARG A 151 21.97 10.41 -14.18
C ARG A 151 22.06 10.61 -15.70
N ARG A 152 20.92 10.75 -16.40
CA ARG A 152 20.89 11.04 -17.85
C ARG A 152 21.46 12.41 -18.16
N LEU A 153 21.04 13.44 -17.43
CA LEU A 153 21.55 14.80 -17.60
C LEU A 153 23.06 14.87 -17.35
N LYS A 154 23.55 14.19 -16.32
CA LYS A 154 24.99 14.10 -16.03
C LYS A 154 25.77 13.45 -17.16
N LYS A 155 25.25 12.37 -17.76
CA LYS A 155 25.85 11.74 -18.96
C LYS A 155 25.91 12.71 -20.15
N ILE A 156 24.82 13.42 -20.43
CA ILE A 156 24.76 14.42 -21.51
C ILE A 156 25.77 15.55 -21.25
N ALA A 157 25.82 16.06 -20.02
CA ALA A 157 26.76 17.10 -19.62
C ALA A 157 28.21 16.64 -19.79
N THR A 158 28.55 15.41 -19.36
CA THR A 158 29.91 14.87 -19.56
C THR A 158 30.28 14.72 -21.04
N GLU A 159 29.33 14.30 -21.89
CA GLU A 159 29.57 14.19 -23.33
C GLU A 159 29.74 15.57 -23.98
N ALA A 160 28.90 16.54 -23.62
CA ALA A 160 29.02 17.92 -24.09
C ALA A 160 30.35 18.55 -23.66
N SER A 161 30.80 18.31 -22.42
CA SER A 161 32.11 18.74 -21.93
C SER A 161 33.26 18.09 -22.70
N ARG A 162 33.11 16.84 -23.19
CA ARG A 162 34.10 16.17 -24.04
C ARG A 162 34.19 16.77 -25.44
N VAL A 163 33.06 17.14 -26.03
CA VAL A 163 32.98 17.67 -27.40
C VAL A 163 33.31 19.17 -27.47
N SER A 164 33.07 19.94 -26.41
CA SER A 164 33.28 21.39 -26.36
C SER A 164 34.72 21.84 -26.72
N PRO A 165 35.81 21.21 -26.22
CA PRO A 165 37.18 21.51 -26.65
C PRO A 165 37.42 21.26 -28.14
N MET A 166 36.88 20.15 -28.67
CA MET A 166 37.01 19.81 -30.09
C MET A 166 36.32 20.85 -30.99
N LEU A 167 35.12 21.30 -30.59
CA LEU A 167 34.41 22.39 -31.28
C LEU A 167 35.18 23.71 -31.23
N LYS A 168 35.83 24.04 -30.11
CA LYS A 168 36.68 25.24 -30.00
C LYS A 168 37.89 25.15 -30.93
N SER A 169 38.57 24.00 -30.97
CA SER A 169 39.68 23.74 -31.89
C SER A 169 39.23 23.92 -33.34
N LEU A 170 38.14 23.27 -33.74
CA LEU A 170 37.60 23.38 -35.11
C LEU A 170 37.24 24.82 -35.48
N ARG A 171 36.69 25.62 -34.56
CA ARG A 171 36.43 27.05 -34.81
C ARG A 171 37.72 27.84 -35.02
N GLN A 172 38.75 27.54 -34.23
CA GLN A 172 40.05 28.20 -34.37
C GLN A 172 40.71 27.82 -35.70
N ASP A 173 40.70 26.53 -36.06
CA ASP A 173 41.22 26.04 -37.34
C ASP A 173 40.48 26.67 -38.52
N ASN A 174 39.16 26.73 -38.46
CA ASN A 174 38.35 27.39 -39.49
C ASN A 174 38.69 28.89 -39.60
N SER A 175 38.91 29.57 -38.48
CA SER A 175 39.35 30.98 -38.51
C SER A 175 40.72 31.16 -39.17
N ILE A 176 41.66 30.22 -38.99
CA ILE A 176 42.96 30.23 -39.67
C ILE A 176 42.77 30.04 -41.17
N TRP A 177 42.00 29.02 -41.57
CA TRP A 177 41.69 28.74 -42.98
C TRP A 177 41.02 29.92 -43.69
N LEU A 178 40.09 30.61 -43.03
CA LEU A 178 39.45 31.80 -43.59
C LEU A 178 40.45 32.93 -43.84
N LYS A 179 41.37 33.18 -42.91
CA LYS A 179 42.43 34.19 -43.10
C LYS A 179 43.35 33.81 -44.25
N GLU A 180 43.76 32.55 -44.33
CA GLU A 180 44.64 32.07 -45.39
C GLU A 180 43.97 32.13 -46.77
N ARG A 181 42.68 31.79 -46.84
CA ARG A 181 41.89 31.99 -48.05
C ARG A 181 41.85 33.47 -48.45
N ASP A 182 41.65 34.38 -47.51
CA ASP A 182 41.59 35.82 -47.80
C ASP A 182 42.95 36.34 -48.31
N TYR A 183 44.08 35.85 -47.78
CA TYR A 183 45.42 36.13 -48.33
C TYR A 183 45.59 35.62 -49.77
N VAL A 184 45.15 34.39 -50.05
CA VAL A 184 45.23 33.83 -51.41
C VAL A 184 44.37 34.63 -52.40
N ILE A 185 43.20 35.11 -51.97
CA ILE A 185 42.34 35.99 -52.78
C ILE A 185 43.06 37.31 -53.07
N GLU A 186 43.71 37.90 -52.08
CA GLU A 186 44.47 39.14 -52.25
C GLU A 186 45.65 38.98 -53.21
N ASP A 187 46.42 37.90 -53.07
CA ASP A 187 47.50 37.54 -54.01
C ASP A 187 46.97 37.34 -55.43
N TYR A 188 45.86 36.62 -55.58
CA TYR A 188 45.22 36.40 -56.88
C TYR A 188 44.81 37.72 -57.54
N GLU A 189 44.18 38.63 -56.80
CA GLU A 189 43.81 39.95 -57.33
C GLU A 189 45.04 40.81 -57.68
N SER A 190 46.14 40.68 -56.93
CA SER A 190 47.42 41.32 -57.25
C SER A 190 48.03 40.80 -58.55
N PHE A 191 48.07 39.46 -58.71
CA PHE A 191 48.53 38.83 -59.95
C PHE A 191 47.65 39.22 -61.14
N LYS A 192 46.33 39.24 -60.96
CA LYS A 192 45.38 39.65 -61.99
C LYS A 192 45.64 41.08 -62.47
N LYS A 193 45.83 42.05 -61.56
CA LYS A 193 46.22 43.43 -61.92
C LYS A 193 47.51 43.49 -62.72
N THR A 194 48.50 42.67 -62.35
CA THR A 194 49.78 42.59 -63.06
C THR A 194 49.59 42.04 -64.47
N ILE A 195 48.79 40.98 -64.63
CA ILE A 195 48.45 40.41 -65.94
C ILE A 195 47.72 41.46 -66.79
N ASP A 196 46.70 42.13 -66.24
CA ASP A 196 45.93 43.15 -66.96
C ASP A 196 46.84 44.31 -67.42
N PHE A 197 47.78 44.74 -66.57
CA PHE A 197 48.79 45.75 -66.92
C PHE A 197 49.68 45.28 -68.09
N LEU A 198 50.23 44.08 -68.01
CA LEU A 198 51.09 43.51 -69.06
C LEU A 198 50.33 43.30 -70.37
N GLN A 199 49.06 42.90 -70.32
CA GLN A 199 48.19 42.81 -71.49
C GLN A 199 47.97 44.19 -72.12
N GLY A 200 47.69 45.21 -71.31
CA GLY A 200 47.54 46.58 -71.80
C GLY A 200 48.80 47.11 -72.49
N ASP A 201 49.98 46.83 -71.95
CA ASP A 201 51.24 47.24 -72.58
C ASP A 201 51.53 46.45 -73.85
N ARG A 202 51.32 45.13 -73.84
CA ARG A 202 51.40 44.29 -75.05
C ARG A 202 50.50 44.85 -76.17
N ASP A 203 49.27 45.24 -75.84
CA ASP A 203 48.31 45.74 -76.82
C ASP A 203 48.73 47.12 -77.37
N LYS A 204 49.29 48.01 -76.54
CA LYS A 204 49.90 49.27 -77.01
C LYS A 204 51.09 49.03 -77.94
N PHE A 205 51.98 48.10 -77.60
CA PHE A 205 53.12 47.74 -78.46
C PHE A 205 52.64 47.19 -79.79
N ARG A 206 51.62 46.33 -79.77
CA ARG A 206 51.00 45.78 -80.97
C ARG A 206 50.39 46.87 -81.84
N ALA A 207 49.63 47.80 -81.26
CA ALA A 207 49.05 48.94 -81.99
C ALA A 207 50.13 49.84 -82.63
N LYS A 208 51.26 50.09 -81.95
CA LYS A 208 52.39 50.83 -82.52
C LYS A 208 53.04 50.08 -83.69
N LEU A 209 53.22 48.77 -83.55
CA LEU A 209 53.73 47.91 -84.62
C LEU A 209 52.79 47.91 -85.81
N ASP A 210 51.49 47.74 -85.59
CA ASP A 210 50.48 47.78 -86.65
C ASP A 210 50.48 49.15 -87.36
N GLY A 211 50.56 50.27 -86.62
CA GLY A 211 50.68 51.60 -87.21
C GLY A 211 51.97 51.82 -87.99
N LEU A 212 53.10 51.25 -87.54
CA LEU A 212 54.36 51.28 -88.30
C LEU A 212 54.24 50.45 -89.58
N VAL A 213 53.60 49.28 -89.51
CA VAL A 213 53.33 48.43 -90.67
C VAL A 213 52.43 49.17 -91.68
N GLU A 214 51.36 49.84 -91.22
CA GLU A 214 50.50 50.68 -92.05
C GLU A 214 51.28 51.81 -92.72
N PHE A 215 52.13 52.53 -91.97
CA PHE A 215 52.98 53.58 -92.50
C PHE A 215 53.95 53.06 -93.57
N CYS A 216 54.64 51.96 -93.30
CA CYS A 216 55.56 51.34 -94.26
C CYS A 216 54.83 50.91 -95.54
N ASN A 217 53.64 50.30 -95.39
CA ASN A 217 52.80 49.91 -96.53
C ASN A 217 52.31 51.12 -97.34
N TRP A 218 51.95 52.22 -96.67
CA TRP A 218 51.59 53.47 -97.33
C TRP A 218 52.79 54.07 -98.07
N ALA A 219 53.96 54.17 -97.43
CA ALA A 219 55.16 54.74 -98.05
C ALA A 219 55.59 53.95 -99.30
N ALA A 220 55.54 52.62 -99.23
CA ALA A 220 55.84 51.74 -100.36
C ALA A 220 54.93 51.99 -101.57
N LYS A 221 53.62 52.12 -101.34
CA LYS A 221 52.63 52.33 -102.41
C LYS A 221 52.59 53.77 -102.92
N GLU A 222 52.48 54.73 -102.00
CA GLU A 222 52.02 56.09 -102.32
C GLU A 222 53.16 57.07 -102.57
N LEU A 223 54.27 56.93 -101.82
CA LEU A 223 55.42 57.81 -101.98
C LEU A 223 56.08 57.60 -103.35
N SER A 224 56.07 56.35 -103.83
CA SER A 224 56.66 55.95 -105.11
C SER A 224 56.02 56.64 -106.32
N TRP A 225 54.69 56.76 -106.37
CA TRP A 225 54.03 57.44 -107.48
C TRP A 225 53.98 58.96 -107.28
N ARG A 226 53.85 59.46 -106.05
CA ARG A 226 53.91 60.91 -105.78
C ARG A 226 55.26 61.53 -106.14
N LEU A 227 56.35 60.81 -105.88
CA LEU A 227 57.67 61.22 -106.36
C LEU A 227 57.80 61.11 -107.87
N ARG A 228 57.06 60.20 -108.52
CA ARG A 228 57.03 60.13 -109.99
C ARG A 228 56.28 61.33 -110.58
N ASP A 229 55.10 61.67 -110.07
CA ASP A 229 54.36 62.89 -110.44
C ASP A 229 55.22 64.14 -110.23
N ALA A 230 55.89 64.24 -109.07
CA ALA A 230 56.77 65.36 -108.78
C ALA A 230 57.99 65.44 -109.71
N VAL A 231 58.44 64.33 -110.33
CA VAL A 231 59.47 64.37 -111.39
C VAL A 231 58.89 64.83 -112.71
N GLU A 232 57.67 64.39 -113.05
CA GLU A 232 57.02 64.73 -114.31
C GLU A 232 56.58 66.20 -114.38
N GLU A 233 56.29 66.84 -113.23
CA GLU A 233 55.96 68.27 -113.16
C GLU A 233 57.17 69.21 -113.18
N LEU A 234 58.40 68.69 -113.05
CA LEU A 234 59.62 69.50 -113.08
C LEU A 234 60.00 69.82 -114.53
N LYS A 235 59.87 71.10 -114.92
CA LYS A 235 60.39 71.61 -116.19
C LYS A 235 61.92 71.56 -116.16
N GLU A 236 62.52 70.73 -117.01
CA GLU A 236 63.97 70.45 -117.07
C GLU A 236 64.83 71.71 -117.18
N ASP A 237 64.30 72.78 -117.80
CA ASP A 237 65.06 74.00 -118.08
C ASP A 237 65.12 75.01 -116.92
N SER A 238 64.34 74.81 -115.83
CA SER A 238 64.24 75.78 -114.72
C SER A 238 64.44 75.18 -113.33
N THR A 239 64.75 73.89 -113.23
CA THR A 239 64.79 73.19 -111.94
C THR A 239 66.22 73.05 -111.42
N PRO A 240 66.53 73.49 -110.18
CA PRO A 240 67.84 73.33 -109.58
C PRO A 240 68.29 71.85 -109.52
N PRO A 241 69.54 71.53 -109.91
CA PRO A 241 70.07 70.15 -109.91
C PRO A 241 69.98 69.44 -108.56
N THR A 242 70.00 70.20 -107.46
CA THR A 242 69.86 69.68 -106.09
C THR A 242 68.50 69.03 -105.84
N ILE A 243 67.43 69.56 -106.43
CA ILE A 243 66.07 69.01 -106.31
C ILE A 243 65.97 67.71 -107.11
N ILE A 244 66.52 67.69 -108.33
CA ILE A 244 66.55 66.50 -109.18
C ILE A 244 67.33 65.37 -108.50
N ASN A 245 68.52 65.68 -107.96
CA ASN A 245 69.33 64.70 -107.22
C ASN A 245 68.64 64.19 -105.96
N PHE A 246 67.94 65.05 -105.23
CA PHE A 246 67.17 64.65 -104.05
C PHE A 246 66.06 63.65 -104.40
N VAL A 247 65.32 63.90 -105.48
CA VAL A 247 64.24 63.01 -105.92
C VAL A 247 64.78 61.67 -106.45
N LEU A 248 65.89 61.69 -107.19
CA LEU A 248 66.58 60.45 -107.63
C LEU A 248 67.11 59.64 -106.44
N LEU A 249 67.65 60.30 -105.43
CA LEU A 249 68.13 59.66 -104.20
C LEU A 249 66.97 59.01 -103.43
N TYR A 250 65.83 59.68 -103.30
CA TYR A 250 64.62 59.13 -102.69
C TYR A 250 64.03 57.97 -103.51
N LYS A 251 64.04 58.05 -104.84
CA LYS A 251 63.63 56.95 -105.72
C LYS A 251 64.52 55.72 -105.54
N GLY A 252 65.83 55.91 -105.40
CA GLY A 252 66.79 54.84 -105.12
C GLY A 252 66.66 54.25 -103.71
N LEU A 253 66.32 55.07 -102.71
CA LEU A 253 65.99 54.62 -101.35
C LEU A 253 64.70 53.82 -101.31
N LEU A 254 63.64 54.28 -101.98
CA LEU A 254 62.36 53.58 -102.06
C LEU A 254 62.46 52.24 -102.78
N LYS A 255 63.26 52.17 -103.85
CA LYS A 255 63.52 50.90 -104.55
C LYS A 255 64.16 49.88 -103.61
N ARG A 256 65.22 50.27 -102.89
CA ARG A 256 65.87 49.41 -101.87
C ARG A 256 64.93 49.02 -100.74
N PHE A 257 64.13 49.97 -100.25
CA PHE A 257 63.17 49.72 -99.18
C PHE A 257 62.08 48.72 -99.60
N ASN A 258 61.58 48.80 -100.83
CA ASN A 258 60.62 47.83 -101.37
C ASN A 258 61.26 46.44 -101.56
N GLU A 259 62.50 46.37 -102.02
CA GLU A 259 63.25 45.11 -102.12
C GLU A 259 63.45 44.46 -100.73
N GLU A 260 63.84 45.24 -99.72
CA GLU A 260 63.97 44.75 -98.32
C GLU A 260 62.61 44.34 -97.72
N LEU A 261 61.53 45.05 -98.03
CA LEU A 261 60.17 44.70 -97.61
C LEU A 261 59.71 43.36 -98.22
N GLU A 262 59.95 43.14 -99.51
CA GLU A 262 59.65 41.85 -100.15
C GLU A 262 60.50 40.72 -99.57
N GLU A 263 61.79 40.97 -99.27
CA GLU A 263 62.67 39.99 -98.64
C GLU A 263 62.20 39.62 -97.22
N LEU A 264 61.72 40.60 -96.44
CA LEU A 264 61.16 40.38 -95.11
C LEU A 264 59.80 39.65 -95.16
N GLN A 265 58.96 39.94 -96.16
CA GLN A 265 57.71 39.21 -96.37
C GLN A 265 57.96 37.76 -96.82
N ALA A 266 59.00 37.50 -97.60
CA ALA A 266 59.42 36.15 -97.99
C ALA A 266 59.99 35.35 -96.79
N ARG A 267 60.58 36.03 -95.80
CA ARG A 267 61.10 35.42 -94.56
C ARG A 267 60.05 35.20 -93.47
N LYS A 268 58.78 35.54 -93.72
CA LYS A 268 57.71 35.37 -92.73
C LYS A 268 57.55 33.86 -92.44
N PRO A 269 57.83 33.38 -91.22
CA PRO A 269 57.54 32.00 -90.86
C PRO A 269 56.02 31.83 -90.85
N ALA A 270 55.52 30.76 -91.48
CA ALA A 270 54.13 30.37 -91.40
C ALA A 270 53.78 30.08 -89.93
N VAL A 271 52.94 30.93 -89.34
CA VAL A 271 52.30 30.76 -88.03
C VAL A 271 50.81 30.96 -88.21
#